data_AF-A0A4V1SZI8-F1
#
_entry.id   AF-A0A4V1SZI8-F1
#
_cell.length_a   1.000
_cell.length_b   1.000
_cell.length_c   1.000
_cell.angle_alpha   90.00
_cell.angle_beta   90.00
_cell.angle_gamma   90.00
#
_symmetry.space_group_name_H-M   'P 1'
#
loop_
_entity.id
_entity.type
_entity.pdbx_description
1 polymer ?
#
loop_
_entity_poly.entity_id
_entity_poly.type
_entity_poly.pdbx_seq_one_letter_code
_entity_poly.pdbx_strand_id
1 'polypeptide(L)'
;ILKVKFDDKETITCPVGDFFGSGYGLNPFNDWMRSVDKDGNMYCRWVMPYQRSAAVTLENTGGENIQASLSVNYQPWTWDNKSMYFYADWRYTRDIKDIPATNFNYISLKGKGLFVGDTLSVTNYSRRWWGEGPEKISVDNESFPSQFGTGSEDYYGYAWGDTSIFDAPFHAQPKVPDGPEFLGTTVNTRIRSLDAIPFNTAFNLDMEVLTQGNMANDGAKLDYGVSTYWYGFADTAVVNHQAKI
;
A
#
# COMPACT_ATOMS: atom_id res chain seq x y z
N ILE A 1 0.93 15.14 -3.84
CA ILE A 1 -0.17 14.30 -3.34
C ILE A 1 -1.22 14.16 -4.42
N LEU A 2 -1.65 12.94 -4.73
CA LEU A 2 -2.81 12.67 -5.56
C LEU A 2 -4.05 12.65 -4.66
N LYS A 3 -5.05 13.45 -5.02
CA LYS A 3 -6.37 13.44 -4.40
C LYS A 3 -7.43 13.14 -5.45
N VAL A 4 -8.32 12.20 -5.16
CA VAL A 4 -9.47 11.88 -6.02
C VAL A 4 -10.75 11.89 -5.21
N LYS A 5 -11.74 12.59 -5.76
CA LYS A 5 -13.07 12.72 -5.18
C LYS A 5 -14.11 12.15 -6.15
N PHE A 6 -14.84 11.13 -5.72
CA PHE A 6 -15.97 10.54 -6.45
C PHE A 6 -17.27 10.80 -5.70
N ASP A 7 -18.28 11.37 -6.36
CA ASP A 7 -19.62 11.60 -5.80
C ASP A 7 -19.65 12.26 -4.42
N ASP A 8 -18.79 13.27 -4.31
CA ASP A 8 -18.54 14.04 -3.11
C ASP A 8 -17.72 13.39 -1.99
N LYS A 9 -17.15 12.21 -2.24
CA LYS A 9 -16.30 11.47 -1.29
C LYS A 9 -14.86 11.51 -1.74
N GLU A 10 -13.97 11.97 -0.88
CA GLU A 10 -12.52 11.81 -1.09
C GLU A 10 -12.19 10.32 -0.88
N THR A 11 -11.87 9.62 -1.97
CA THR A 11 -11.60 8.17 -1.93
C THR A 11 -10.12 7.84 -2.08
N ILE A 12 -9.33 8.79 -2.60
CA ILE A 12 -7.89 8.65 -2.75
C ILE A 12 -7.25 9.89 -2.17
N THR A 13 -6.35 9.71 -1.20
CA THR A 13 -5.45 10.75 -0.69
C THR A 13 -4.11 10.08 -0.39
N CYS A 14 -3.18 10.17 -1.33
CA CYS A 14 -1.94 9.39 -1.29
C CYS A 14 -0.79 10.15 -1.98
N PRO A 15 0.46 10.07 -1.50
CA PRO A 15 1.60 10.52 -2.28
C PRO A 15 1.64 9.84 -3.65
N VAL A 16 2.10 10.57 -4.67
CA VAL A 16 2.06 10.08 -6.06
C VAL A 16 2.90 8.81 -6.20
N GLY A 17 4.15 8.80 -5.71
CA GLY A 17 5.01 7.62 -5.78
C GLY A 17 4.40 6.40 -5.10
N ASP A 18 3.85 6.57 -3.89
CA ASP A 18 3.20 5.49 -3.15
C ASP A 18 1.96 4.94 -3.87
N PHE A 19 1.06 5.80 -4.37
CA PHE A 19 -0.15 5.38 -5.10
C PHE A 19 0.18 4.52 -6.34
N PHE A 20 1.22 4.91 -7.08
CA PHE A 20 1.65 4.20 -8.27
C PHE A 20 2.54 2.98 -7.98
N GLY A 21 2.82 2.66 -6.71
CA GLY A 21 3.62 1.50 -6.31
C GLY A 21 5.13 1.73 -6.33
N SER A 22 5.58 2.93 -6.71
CA SER A 22 6.99 3.35 -6.70
C SER A 22 7.49 3.57 -5.27
N GLY A 23 6.61 3.89 -4.32
CA GLY A 23 7.01 4.26 -2.96
C GLY A 23 7.87 5.52 -2.93
N TYR A 24 8.89 5.54 -2.07
CA TYR A 24 9.82 6.67 -1.95
C TYR A 24 10.79 6.75 -3.14
N GLY A 25 10.66 7.81 -3.93
CA GLY A 25 11.50 8.07 -5.11
C GLY A 25 10.89 7.53 -6.41
N LEU A 26 11.66 7.63 -7.49
CA LEU A 26 11.30 7.10 -8.81
C LEU A 26 11.93 5.72 -8.99
N ASN A 27 11.09 4.68 -8.86
CA ASN A 27 11.49 3.28 -8.92
C ASN A 27 10.70 2.61 -10.05
N PRO A 28 11.29 2.48 -11.25
CA PRO A 28 10.60 1.95 -12.42
C PRO A 28 10.23 0.48 -12.24
N PHE A 29 8.99 0.13 -12.58
CA PHE A 29 8.49 -1.24 -12.55
C PHE A 29 7.21 -1.35 -13.38
N ASN A 30 6.78 -2.58 -13.68
CA ASN A 30 5.54 -2.84 -14.38
C ASN A 30 4.76 -4.02 -13.75
N ASP A 31 3.58 -3.73 -13.21
CA ASP A 31 2.61 -4.73 -12.76
C ASP A 31 1.32 -4.68 -13.62
N TRP A 32 0.32 -5.50 -13.28
CA TRP A 32 -0.93 -5.58 -14.02
C TRP A 32 -1.76 -4.28 -13.98
N MET A 33 -1.78 -3.59 -12.83
CA MET A 33 -2.60 -2.42 -12.58
C MET A 33 -1.83 -1.10 -12.74
N ARG A 34 -0.51 -1.10 -12.71
CA ARG A 34 0.33 0.10 -12.63
C ARG A 34 1.67 -0.10 -13.35
N SER A 35 2.23 1.00 -13.84
CA SER A 35 3.59 1.01 -14.37
C SER A 35 4.24 2.35 -14.06
N VAL A 36 5.55 2.33 -13.86
CA VAL A 36 6.37 3.52 -13.65
C VAL A 36 7.56 3.44 -14.59
N ASP A 37 7.68 4.42 -15.49
CA ASP A 37 8.78 4.49 -16.46
C ASP A 37 10.01 5.18 -15.84
N LYS A 38 11.19 4.91 -16.41
CA LYS A 38 12.47 5.56 -16.03
C LYS A 38 12.45 7.09 -16.15
N ASP A 39 11.60 7.62 -17.02
CA ASP A 39 11.48 9.06 -17.28
C ASP A 39 10.38 9.74 -16.42
N GLY A 40 9.77 9.01 -15.49
CA GLY A 40 8.82 9.56 -14.52
C GLY A 40 7.35 9.48 -14.92
N ASN A 41 7.01 8.90 -16.07
CA ASN A 41 5.62 8.62 -16.41
C ASN A 41 5.07 7.51 -15.49
N MET A 42 3.88 7.72 -14.95
CA MET A 42 3.22 6.76 -14.07
C MET A 42 1.81 6.46 -14.58
N TYR A 43 1.48 5.18 -14.72
CA TYR A 43 0.22 4.71 -15.28
C TYR A 43 -0.56 3.92 -14.24
N CYS A 44 -1.88 4.09 -14.24
CA CYS A 44 -2.81 3.39 -13.38
C CYS A 44 -3.97 2.85 -14.23
N ARG A 45 -4.31 1.58 -14.02
CA ARG A 45 -5.29 0.78 -14.77
C ARG A 45 -6.38 0.22 -13.86
N TRP A 46 -6.39 0.62 -12.58
CA TRP A 46 -7.51 0.35 -11.69
C TRP A 46 -8.78 0.95 -12.27
N VAL A 47 -9.86 0.17 -12.28
CA VAL A 47 -11.19 0.66 -12.67
C VAL A 47 -11.75 1.45 -11.50
N MET A 48 -12.17 2.69 -11.71
CA MET A 48 -12.66 3.56 -10.62
C MET A 48 -14.08 4.04 -10.92
N PRO A 49 -15.13 3.25 -10.61
CA PRO A 49 -16.50 3.63 -10.87
C PRO A 49 -16.96 4.80 -9.99
N TYR A 50 -17.84 5.64 -10.55
CA TYR A 50 -18.57 6.71 -9.86
C TYR A 50 -19.94 6.93 -10.54
N GLN A 51 -20.88 7.56 -9.84
CA GLN A 51 -22.26 7.76 -10.28
C GLN A 51 -22.50 9.10 -10.99
N ARG A 52 -21.99 10.20 -10.42
CA ARG A 52 -22.34 11.58 -10.78
C ARG A 52 -21.11 12.40 -11.16
N SER A 53 -20.06 12.38 -10.36
CA SER A 53 -18.90 13.26 -10.56
C SER A 53 -17.59 12.63 -10.11
N ALA A 54 -16.52 13.03 -10.80
CA ALA A 54 -15.15 12.72 -10.47
C ALA A 54 -14.32 14.02 -10.52
N ALA A 55 -13.44 14.21 -9.55
CA ALA A 55 -12.44 15.26 -9.54
C ALA A 55 -11.08 14.67 -9.17
N VAL A 56 -10.06 14.97 -9.96
CA VAL A 56 -8.67 14.54 -9.72
C VAL A 56 -7.80 15.76 -9.54
N THR A 57 -7.05 15.79 -8.43
CA THR A 57 -6.21 16.91 -8.02
C THR A 57 -4.80 16.41 -7.76
N LEU A 58 -3.81 17.14 -8.29
CA LEU A 58 -2.41 17.01 -7.89
C LEU A 58 -2.03 18.21 -7.04
N GLU A 59 -1.66 17.94 -5.79
CA GLU A 59 -1.23 18.95 -4.83
C GLU A 59 0.27 18.86 -4.59
N ASN A 60 0.99 19.96 -4.81
CA ASN A 60 2.39 20.07 -4.45
C ASN A 60 2.50 20.59 -3.02
N THR A 61 3.01 19.76 -2.11
CA THR A 61 3.25 20.11 -0.70
C THR A 61 4.70 20.50 -0.42
N GLY A 62 5.58 20.44 -1.43
CA GLY A 62 6.98 20.83 -1.33
C GLY A 62 7.21 22.32 -1.51
N GLY A 63 8.42 22.77 -1.18
CA GLY A 63 8.82 24.18 -1.35
C GLY A 63 9.27 24.55 -2.78
N GLU A 64 9.45 23.56 -3.66
CA GLU A 64 9.92 23.76 -5.03
C GLU A 64 8.77 23.67 -6.03
N ASN A 65 8.86 24.43 -7.13
CA ASN A 65 7.89 24.34 -8.21
C ASN A 65 8.04 23.03 -8.99
N ILE A 66 6.93 22.34 -9.22
CA ILE A 66 6.90 21.07 -9.97
C ILE A 66 6.11 21.29 -11.26
N GLN A 67 6.66 20.81 -12.38
CA GLN A 67 5.90 20.64 -13.62
C GLN A 67 5.29 19.24 -13.63
N ALA A 68 3.97 19.16 -13.76
CA ALA A 68 3.26 17.89 -13.83
C ALA A 68 2.15 17.98 -14.88
N SER A 69 1.93 16.87 -15.58
CA SER A 69 0.79 16.67 -16.47
C SER A 69 -0.02 15.48 -16.01
N LEU A 70 -1.33 15.60 -16.06
CA LEU A 70 -2.27 14.54 -15.73
C LEU A 70 -3.18 14.28 -16.93
N SER A 71 -3.43 13.02 -17.23
CA SER A 71 -4.42 12.59 -18.22
C SER A 71 -5.31 11.52 -17.61
N VAL A 72 -6.61 11.62 -17.85
CA VAL A 72 -7.61 10.68 -17.33
C VAL A 72 -8.42 10.16 -18.51
N ASN A 73 -8.48 8.84 -18.66
CA ASN A 73 -9.38 8.18 -19.59
C ASN A 73 -10.64 7.75 -18.83
N TYR A 74 -11.81 8.04 -19.37
CA TYR A 74 -13.09 7.67 -18.77
C TYR A 74 -14.09 7.22 -19.84
N GLN A 75 -15.07 6.44 -19.42
CA GLN A 75 -16.17 5.96 -20.26
C GLN A 75 -17.46 5.85 -19.43
N PRO A 76 -18.64 5.81 -20.07
CA PRO A 76 -19.90 5.58 -19.36
C PRO A 76 -19.87 4.29 -18.54
N TRP A 77 -20.45 4.33 -17.34
CA TRP A 77 -20.61 3.19 -16.45
C TRP A 77 -22.09 3.03 -16.07
N THR A 78 -22.63 1.81 -16.16
CA THR A 78 -23.97 1.52 -15.66
C THR A 78 -23.88 1.18 -14.18
N TRP A 79 -24.23 2.13 -13.32
CA TRP A 79 -24.23 1.90 -11.88
C TRP A 79 -25.32 0.92 -11.47
N ASP A 80 -24.96 -0.09 -10.67
CA ASP A 80 -25.85 -1.11 -10.14
C ASP A 80 -25.61 -1.37 -8.64
N ASN A 81 -26.27 -2.39 -8.09
CA ASN A 81 -26.14 -2.76 -6.68
C ASN A 81 -24.84 -3.52 -6.35
N LYS A 82 -23.95 -3.73 -7.31
CA LYS A 82 -22.61 -4.32 -7.12
C LYS A 82 -21.50 -3.30 -7.34
N SER A 83 -21.83 -2.13 -7.85
CA SER A 83 -20.90 -1.04 -8.10
C SER A 83 -20.34 -0.51 -6.78
N MET A 84 -19.02 -0.39 -6.74
CA MET A 84 -18.23 0.06 -5.60
C MET A 84 -17.33 1.22 -6.03
N TYR A 85 -16.99 2.08 -5.08
CA TYR A 85 -15.95 3.09 -5.29
C TYR A 85 -14.58 2.45 -5.10
N PHE A 86 -13.60 2.89 -5.88
CA PHE A 86 -12.20 2.55 -5.64
C PHE A 86 -11.59 3.55 -4.65
N TYR A 87 -10.85 3.00 -3.70
CA TYR A 87 -10.16 3.73 -2.66
C TYR A 87 -8.67 3.43 -2.66
N ALA A 88 -7.89 4.44 -2.30
CA ALA A 88 -6.49 4.26 -1.94
C ALA A 88 -6.14 5.13 -0.74
N ASP A 89 -5.77 4.48 0.35
CA ASP A 89 -5.41 5.12 1.60
C ASP A 89 -3.90 5.03 1.81
N TRP A 90 -3.32 6.09 2.35
CA TRP A 90 -1.91 6.13 2.71
C TRP A 90 -1.72 6.42 4.19
N ARG A 91 -0.80 5.68 4.80
CA ARG A 91 -0.36 5.86 6.18
C ARG A 91 1.15 5.85 6.23
N TYR A 92 1.71 6.75 7.03
CA TYR A 92 3.13 6.75 7.34
C TYR A 92 3.36 6.80 8.85
N THR A 93 4.33 6.06 9.34
CA THR A 93 4.74 6.09 10.75
C THR A 93 6.24 5.91 10.82
N ARG A 94 6.87 6.74 11.66
CA ARG A 94 8.31 6.73 11.88
C ARG A 94 8.69 6.10 13.19
N ASP A 95 9.96 5.71 13.29
CA ASP A 95 10.57 5.25 14.52
C ASP A 95 9.82 4.06 15.15
N ILE A 96 9.24 3.18 14.31
CA ILE A 96 8.57 1.96 14.77
C ILE A 96 9.63 1.05 15.36
N LYS A 97 9.37 0.58 16.58
CA LYS A 97 10.22 -0.39 17.26
C LYS A 97 9.79 -1.79 16.86
N ASP A 98 10.77 -2.62 16.54
CA ASP A 98 10.60 -4.04 16.30
C ASP A 98 10.51 -4.87 17.59
N ILE A 99 10.99 -4.33 18.73
CA ILE A 99 10.97 -5.01 20.03
C ILE A 99 10.21 -4.18 21.10
N PRO A 100 9.22 -4.78 21.78
CA PRO A 100 8.61 -6.08 21.46
C PRO A 100 7.97 -6.03 20.05
N ALA A 101 7.85 -7.18 19.39
CA ALA A 101 7.19 -7.26 18.09
C ALA A 101 5.82 -6.56 18.17
N THR A 102 5.57 -5.64 17.23
CA THR A 102 4.32 -4.88 17.18
C THR A 102 3.60 -5.15 15.88
N ASN A 103 2.28 -5.29 15.95
CA ASN A 103 1.44 -5.28 14.76
C ASN A 103 1.30 -3.83 14.28
N PHE A 104 1.80 -3.55 13.08
CA PHE A 104 1.53 -2.32 12.37
C PHE A 104 0.28 -2.48 11.51
N ASN A 105 -0.76 -1.71 11.83
CA ASN A 105 -2.01 -1.74 11.08
C ASN A 105 -1.86 -1.05 9.72
N TYR A 106 -2.00 -1.82 8.65
CA TYR A 106 -2.05 -1.27 7.30
C TYR A 106 -3.39 -0.60 7.07
N ILE A 107 -4.47 -1.33 7.39
CA ILE A 107 -5.84 -0.80 7.28
C ILE A 107 -6.83 -1.59 8.14
N SER A 108 -7.83 -0.87 8.64
CA SER A 108 -9.06 -1.45 9.19
C SER A 108 -10.26 -0.80 8.51
N LEU A 109 -11.12 -1.62 7.89
CA LEU A 109 -12.31 -1.22 7.17
C LEU A 109 -13.55 -1.72 7.89
N LYS A 110 -14.62 -0.91 7.86
CA LYS A 110 -15.97 -1.29 8.28
C LYS A 110 -16.94 -1.06 7.14
N GLY A 111 -17.79 -2.05 6.86
CA GLY A 111 -18.70 -2.07 5.73
C GLY A 111 -18.47 -3.28 4.86
N LYS A 112 -18.78 -3.18 3.56
CA LYS A 112 -18.70 -4.28 2.60
C LYS A 112 -17.81 -3.88 1.43
N GLY A 113 -16.99 -4.81 0.96
CA GLY A 113 -16.07 -4.47 -0.11
C GLY A 113 -15.12 -5.58 -0.50
N LEU A 114 -14.03 -5.16 -1.12
CA LEU A 114 -12.99 -6.03 -1.65
C LEU A 114 -11.62 -5.37 -1.42
N PHE A 115 -10.74 -6.00 -0.65
CA PHE A 115 -9.35 -5.59 -0.55
C PHE A 115 -8.56 -6.15 -1.73
N VAL A 116 -7.82 -5.29 -2.45
CA VAL A 116 -7.20 -5.65 -3.75
C VAL A 116 -5.70 -5.41 -3.83
N GLY A 117 -5.06 -4.91 -2.78
CA GLY A 117 -3.59 -4.89 -2.73
C GLY A 117 -3.02 -3.78 -1.86
N ASP A 118 -1.70 -3.71 -1.85
CA ASP A 118 -0.93 -2.74 -1.08
C ASP A 118 0.47 -2.48 -1.68
N THR A 119 1.08 -1.41 -1.19
CA THR A 119 2.48 -1.06 -1.41
C THR A 119 3.07 -0.66 -0.08
N LEU A 120 4.20 -1.27 0.30
CA LEU A 120 4.96 -0.95 1.49
C LEU A 120 6.31 -0.35 1.11
N SER A 121 6.57 0.85 1.61
CA SER A 121 7.88 1.46 1.69
C SER A 121 8.42 1.28 3.10
N VAL A 122 9.50 0.52 3.28
CA VAL A 122 10.21 0.38 4.56
C VAL A 122 11.53 1.13 4.47
N THR A 123 11.77 2.08 5.38
CA THR A 123 13.13 2.60 5.61
C THR A 123 13.69 1.95 6.86
N ASN A 124 14.75 1.18 6.67
CA ASN A 124 15.45 0.47 7.72
C ASN A 124 16.71 1.22 8.14
N TYR A 125 16.80 1.56 9.42
CA TYR A 125 17.96 2.24 10.01
C TYR A 125 18.98 1.27 10.61
N SER A 126 18.72 -0.05 10.54
CA SER A 126 19.66 -1.11 10.89
C SER A 126 20.15 -1.83 9.64
N ARG A 127 21.24 -2.60 9.79
CA ARG A 127 21.71 -3.52 8.74
C ARG A 127 21.05 -4.89 8.80
N ARG A 128 20.23 -5.16 9.82
CA ARG A 128 19.51 -6.43 10.00
C ARG A 128 18.33 -6.55 9.03
N TRP A 129 18.00 -7.79 8.67
CA TRP A 129 16.83 -8.09 7.85
C TRP A 129 15.56 -7.60 8.55
N TRP A 130 14.69 -6.86 7.86
CA TRP A 130 13.54 -6.19 8.46
C TRP A 130 12.23 -6.98 8.33
N GLY A 131 12.19 -8.00 7.48
CA GLY A 131 10.95 -8.61 7.00
C GLY A 131 10.52 -9.89 7.70
N GLU A 132 11.07 -10.26 8.85
CA GLU A 132 10.64 -11.51 9.54
C GLU A 132 9.18 -11.49 10.00
N GLY A 133 8.56 -10.30 10.07
CA GLY A 133 7.22 -10.13 10.59
C GLY A 133 6.13 -10.58 9.61
N PRO A 134 5.25 -11.53 9.98
CA PRO A 134 4.15 -12.00 9.13
C PRO A 134 2.97 -11.04 9.08
N GLU A 135 2.20 -11.14 7.99
CA GLU A 135 0.87 -10.53 7.89
C GLU A 135 -0.17 -11.31 8.70
N LYS A 136 -1.16 -10.57 9.20
CA LYS A 136 -2.33 -11.07 9.90
C LYS A 136 -3.56 -10.39 9.30
N ILE A 137 -4.38 -11.17 8.58
CA ILE A 137 -5.60 -10.66 7.93
C ILE A 137 -6.81 -11.26 8.62
N SER A 138 -7.72 -10.38 9.04
CA SER A 138 -9.00 -10.75 9.61
C SER A 138 -10.18 -10.22 8.79
N VAL A 139 -11.17 -11.08 8.55
CA VAL A 139 -12.40 -10.73 7.82
C VAL A 139 -13.62 -10.91 8.73
N ASP A 140 -14.57 -9.99 8.61
CA ASP A 140 -15.89 -10.07 9.24
C ASP A 140 -15.88 -10.27 10.77
N ASN A 141 -14.93 -9.61 11.44
CA ASN A 141 -14.74 -9.61 12.90
C ASN A 141 -14.46 -11.00 13.49
N GLU A 142 -13.78 -11.86 12.74
CA GLU A 142 -13.30 -13.13 13.28
C GLU A 142 -12.36 -12.93 14.49
N SER A 143 -12.40 -13.89 15.42
CA SER A 143 -11.62 -13.84 16.67
C SER A 143 -10.14 -14.17 16.49
N PHE A 144 -9.76 -14.74 15.35
CA PHE A 144 -8.41 -15.09 14.98
C PHE A 144 -8.25 -14.88 13.46
N PRO A 145 -7.12 -14.32 12.97
CA PRO A 145 -6.93 -14.08 11.54
C PRO A 145 -6.94 -15.39 10.74
N SER A 146 -7.84 -15.47 9.75
CA SER A 146 -7.94 -16.60 8.84
C SER A 146 -6.75 -16.68 7.87
N GLN A 147 -6.05 -15.58 7.62
CA GLN A 147 -4.74 -15.60 6.98
C GLN A 147 -3.69 -15.10 7.97
N PHE A 148 -2.74 -15.99 8.27
CA PHE A 148 -1.59 -15.72 9.11
C PHE A 148 -0.38 -16.22 8.34
N GLY A 149 0.48 -15.29 7.90
CA GLY A 149 1.63 -15.61 7.07
C GLY A 149 2.87 -16.02 7.85
N THR A 150 4.02 -15.90 7.19
CA THR A 150 5.31 -16.39 7.70
C THR A 150 6.41 -15.32 7.73
N GLY A 151 6.26 -14.25 6.95
CA GLY A 151 7.21 -13.15 6.84
C GLY A 151 6.71 -12.11 5.85
N SER A 152 7.22 -10.89 5.93
CA SER A 152 6.87 -9.80 5.03
C SER A 152 7.36 -10.09 3.61
N GLU A 153 8.55 -10.66 3.41
CA GLU A 153 9.01 -11.08 2.09
C GLU A 153 8.11 -12.15 1.48
N ASP A 154 7.68 -13.11 2.30
CA ASP A 154 6.83 -14.20 1.87
C ASP A 154 5.47 -13.67 1.40
N TYR A 155 4.92 -12.68 2.11
CA TYR A 155 3.72 -11.96 1.70
C TYR A 155 3.87 -11.29 0.33
N TYR A 156 5.05 -10.74 0.04
CA TYR A 156 5.38 -10.07 -1.24
C TYR A 156 5.95 -11.01 -2.31
N GLY A 157 5.95 -12.33 -2.06
CA GLY A 157 6.25 -13.33 -3.07
C GLY A 157 7.74 -13.54 -3.36
N TYR A 158 8.61 -13.22 -2.41
CA TYR A 158 10.03 -13.58 -2.45
C TYR A 158 10.48 -14.19 -1.13
N ALA A 159 11.76 -14.58 -1.01
CA ALA A 159 12.26 -15.32 0.14
C ALA A 159 13.71 -14.97 0.47
N TRP A 160 14.17 -15.37 1.65
CA TRP A 160 15.57 -15.31 2.09
C TRP A 160 16.16 -13.89 2.15
N GLY A 161 15.32 -12.87 2.33
CA GLY A 161 15.76 -11.47 2.33
C GLY A 161 16.45 -11.08 1.02
N ASP A 162 15.99 -11.60 -0.13
CA ASP A 162 16.58 -11.24 -1.41
C ASP A 162 16.50 -9.73 -1.66
N THR A 163 17.62 -9.16 -2.13
CA THR A 163 17.77 -7.73 -2.45
C THR A 163 17.90 -7.52 -3.94
N SER A 164 17.32 -8.43 -4.73
CA SER A 164 17.16 -8.29 -6.17
C SER A 164 15.90 -7.47 -6.50
N ILE A 165 15.99 -6.63 -7.52
CA ILE A 165 14.81 -5.97 -8.08
C ILE A 165 14.09 -7.00 -8.95
N PHE A 166 12.78 -7.12 -8.76
CA PHE A 166 11.92 -7.87 -9.66
C PHE A 166 10.58 -7.15 -9.84
N ASP A 167 9.95 -7.39 -10.99
CA ASP A 167 8.54 -7.12 -11.18
C ASP A 167 7.84 -8.32 -11.82
N ALA A 168 6.60 -8.52 -11.42
CA ALA A 168 5.69 -9.52 -11.95
C ALA A 168 4.28 -8.91 -11.97
N PRO A 169 3.33 -9.51 -12.70
CA PRO A 169 1.98 -8.94 -12.81
C PRO A 169 1.27 -8.69 -11.46
N PHE A 170 1.60 -9.45 -10.41
CA PHE A 170 0.87 -9.42 -9.12
C PHE A 170 1.73 -9.07 -7.90
N HIS A 171 3.04 -9.00 -8.03
CA HIS A 171 3.93 -8.57 -6.96
C HIS A 171 5.24 -8.05 -7.55
N ALA A 172 5.87 -7.10 -6.86
CA ALA A 172 7.14 -6.51 -7.29
C ALA A 172 7.94 -6.02 -6.07
N GLN A 173 9.26 -5.93 -6.26
CA GLN A 173 10.19 -5.23 -5.39
C GLN A 173 10.88 -4.12 -6.20
N PRO A 174 10.21 -2.96 -6.42
CA PRO A 174 10.74 -1.90 -7.28
C PRO A 174 12.00 -1.22 -6.74
N LYS A 175 12.20 -1.27 -5.41
CA LYS A 175 13.37 -0.69 -4.75
C LYS A 175 13.93 -1.63 -3.70
N VAL A 176 15.26 -1.72 -3.69
CA VAL A 176 16.07 -2.47 -2.72
C VAL A 176 16.84 -1.47 -1.84
N PRO A 177 17.36 -1.89 -0.67
CA PRO A 177 18.12 -1.01 0.22
C PRO A 177 19.25 -0.27 -0.52
N ASP A 178 19.40 1.03 -0.25
CA ASP A 178 20.43 1.90 -0.84
C ASP A 178 21.73 1.96 -0.01
N GLY A 179 21.78 1.23 1.11
CA GLY A 179 22.95 1.09 1.97
C GLY A 179 23.50 -0.34 2.02
N PRO A 180 24.52 -0.59 2.86
CA PRO A 180 25.07 -1.92 3.05
C PRO A 180 24.05 -2.86 3.70
N GLU A 181 24.04 -4.12 3.24
CA GLU A 181 23.14 -5.17 3.72
C GLU A 181 21.66 -4.74 3.58
N PHE A 182 20.95 -4.57 4.69
CA PHE A 182 19.53 -4.19 4.69
C PHE A 182 19.29 -2.73 5.10
N LEU A 183 20.34 -1.93 5.25
CA LEU A 183 20.23 -0.51 5.60
C LEU A 183 19.70 0.29 4.41
N GLY A 184 18.67 1.09 4.63
CA GLY A 184 18.09 1.95 3.61
C GLY A 184 16.63 1.65 3.31
N THR A 185 16.15 2.13 2.17
CA THR A 185 14.72 1.99 1.81
C THR A 185 14.48 0.80 0.88
N THR A 186 13.52 -0.06 1.23
CA THR A 186 12.96 -1.10 0.36
C THR A 186 11.51 -0.75 0.01
N VAL A 187 11.10 -1.01 -1.23
CA VAL A 187 9.70 -0.90 -1.64
C VAL A 187 9.24 -2.26 -2.16
N ASN A 188 8.13 -2.74 -1.61
CA ASN A 188 7.45 -3.93 -2.06
C ASN A 188 5.99 -3.61 -2.39
N THR A 189 5.41 -4.35 -3.31
CA THR A 189 3.99 -4.19 -3.62
C THR A 189 3.35 -5.50 -4.06
N ARG A 190 2.07 -5.66 -3.70
CA ARG A 190 1.25 -6.80 -4.08
C ARG A 190 -0.10 -6.34 -4.61
N ILE A 191 -0.48 -6.88 -5.76
CA ILE A 191 -1.78 -6.72 -6.40
C ILE A 191 -2.54 -8.04 -6.27
N ARG A 192 -3.68 -7.99 -5.60
CA ARG A 192 -4.56 -9.15 -5.39
C ARG A 192 -5.63 -9.25 -6.45
N SER A 193 -5.21 -9.36 -7.73
CA SER A 193 -6.17 -9.47 -8.85
C SER A 193 -6.83 -10.85 -8.94
N LEU A 194 -6.13 -11.90 -8.53
CA LEU A 194 -6.63 -13.29 -8.58
C LEU A 194 -7.08 -13.81 -7.21
N ASP A 195 -6.70 -13.12 -6.14
CA ASP A 195 -6.88 -13.49 -4.73
C ASP A 195 -7.36 -12.29 -3.89
N ALA A 196 -8.18 -11.42 -4.51
CA ALA A 196 -8.84 -10.32 -3.83
C ALA A 196 -9.65 -10.84 -2.62
N ILE A 197 -9.65 -10.10 -1.51
CA ILE A 197 -10.27 -10.55 -0.26
C ILE A 197 -11.61 -9.83 -0.05
N PRO A 198 -12.75 -10.49 -0.31
CA PRO A 198 -14.05 -9.90 -0.06
C PRO A 198 -14.35 -9.86 1.44
N PHE A 199 -15.10 -8.85 1.87
CA PHE A 199 -15.58 -8.72 3.24
C PHE A 199 -17.02 -8.15 3.26
N ASN A 200 -17.84 -8.54 4.23
CA ASN A 200 -19.25 -8.13 4.32
C ASN A 200 -19.53 -7.10 5.40
N THR A 201 -18.69 -7.05 6.43
CA THR A 201 -18.87 -6.21 7.61
C THR A 201 -17.57 -5.53 8.07
N ALA A 202 -16.43 -6.21 7.94
CA ALA A 202 -15.14 -5.64 8.34
C ALA A 202 -13.96 -6.35 7.64
N PHE A 203 -12.87 -5.62 7.46
CA PHE A 203 -11.59 -6.14 7.01
C PHE A 203 -10.46 -5.51 7.83
N ASN A 204 -9.47 -6.30 8.23
CA ASN A 204 -8.30 -5.80 8.94
C ASN A 204 -7.04 -6.48 8.39
N LEU A 205 -6.03 -5.69 8.07
CA LEU A 205 -4.70 -6.18 7.71
C LEU A 205 -3.68 -5.51 8.64
N ASP A 206 -3.01 -6.34 9.42
CA ASP A 206 -1.85 -5.96 10.22
C ASP A 206 -0.60 -6.67 9.66
N MET A 207 0.54 -5.99 9.72
CA MET A 207 1.85 -6.59 9.46
C MET A 207 2.66 -6.53 10.75
N GLU A 208 3.18 -7.66 11.20
CA GLU A 208 4.10 -7.64 12.33
C GLU A 208 5.41 -6.95 11.92
N VAL A 209 5.94 -6.12 12.82
CA VAL A 209 7.21 -5.42 12.62
C VAL A 209 8.24 -6.16 13.43
N LEU A 210 9.11 -6.91 12.75
CA LEU A 210 10.09 -7.80 13.37
C LEU A 210 11.34 -7.90 12.49
N THR A 211 12.49 -7.56 13.07
CA THR A 211 13.78 -7.73 12.40
C THR A 211 14.44 -9.06 12.77
N GLN A 212 15.31 -9.57 11.90
CA GLN A 212 16.10 -10.76 12.17
C GLN A 212 17.07 -10.55 13.33
N GLY A 213 17.07 -11.50 14.27
CA GLY A 213 17.99 -11.54 15.40
C GLY A 213 17.32 -11.16 16.70
N ASN A 214 16.99 -12.16 17.51
CA ASN A 214 16.05 -12.04 18.62
C ASN A 214 16.61 -11.45 19.94
N MET A 215 17.79 -10.79 19.98
CA MET A 215 18.57 -10.75 21.24
C MET A 215 19.37 -9.48 21.59
N ALA A 216 19.26 -8.35 20.88
CA ALA A 216 19.91 -7.12 21.37
C ALA A 216 19.20 -5.84 20.93
N ASN A 217 18.88 -5.01 21.93
CA ASN A 217 18.52 -3.59 21.86
C ASN A 217 19.57 -2.76 21.09
N ASP A 218 19.77 -3.00 19.79
CA ASP A 218 20.50 -2.06 18.93
C ASP A 218 19.64 -0.82 18.62
N GLY A 219 18.35 -0.88 18.97
CA GLY A 219 17.40 0.18 18.71
C GLY A 219 17.06 0.28 17.23
N ALA A 220 17.04 -0.84 16.50
CA ALA A 220 16.52 -0.89 15.14
C ALA A 220 15.19 -0.16 15.06
N LYS A 221 15.15 0.81 14.15
CA LYS A 221 13.96 1.60 13.88
C LYS A 221 13.57 1.38 12.44
N LEU A 222 12.27 1.36 12.21
CA LEU A 222 11.68 1.23 10.90
C LEU A 222 10.72 2.39 10.69
N ASP A 223 10.79 2.99 9.51
CA ASP A 223 9.71 3.85 9.04
C ASP A 223 8.90 3.08 8.01
N TYR A 224 7.58 2.99 8.22
CA TYR A 224 6.66 2.33 7.29
C TYR A 224 5.79 3.38 6.62
N GLY A 225 5.83 3.42 5.29
CA GLY A 225 4.83 4.08 4.44
C GLY A 225 4.02 3.01 3.72
N VAL A 226 2.71 2.98 3.95
CA VAL A 226 1.83 1.96 3.37
C VAL A 226 0.74 2.66 2.56
N SER A 227 0.62 2.27 1.29
CA SER A 227 -0.59 2.49 0.50
C SER A 227 -1.39 1.21 0.43
N THR A 228 -2.69 1.30 0.60
CA THR A 228 -3.62 0.18 0.41
C THR A 228 -4.63 0.51 -0.67
N TYR A 229 -5.09 -0.51 -1.39
CA TYR A 229 -6.05 -0.39 -2.50
C TYR A 229 -7.24 -1.30 -2.25
N TRP A 230 -8.44 -0.75 -2.32
CA TRP A 230 -9.67 -1.50 -2.04
C TRP A 230 -10.88 -0.91 -2.74
N TYR A 231 -11.93 -1.72 -2.88
CA TYR A 231 -13.23 -1.30 -3.34
C TYR A 231 -14.23 -1.35 -2.19
N GLY A 232 -15.07 -0.33 -2.09
CA GLY A 232 -16.05 -0.20 -1.01
C GLY A 232 -17.43 0.18 -1.53
N PHE A 233 -18.46 -0.34 -0.87
CA PHE A 233 -19.80 0.24 -0.99
C PHE A 233 -19.82 1.65 -0.39
N ALA A 234 -20.87 2.40 -0.72
CA ALA A 234 -21.00 3.81 -0.36
C ALA A 234 -20.87 4.11 1.15
N ASP A 235 -21.17 3.15 2.01
CA ASP A 235 -21.13 3.20 3.47
C ASP A 235 -19.87 2.58 4.07
N THR A 236 -18.96 2.06 3.23
CA THR A 236 -17.71 1.45 3.67
C THR A 236 -16.66 2.51 3.95
N ALA A 237 -16.01 2.41 5.10
CA ALA A 237 -15.08 3.43 5.58
C ALA A 237 -13.91 2.81 6.33
N VAL A 238 -12.81 3.56 6.32
CA VAL A 238 -11.64 3.30 7.18
C VAL A 238 -11.99 3.65 8.62
N VAL A 239 -11.67 2.75 9.55
CA VAL A 239 -11.94 2.91 10.98
C VAL A 239 -10.77 3.60 11.71
N ASN A 240 -9.54 3.36 11.25
CA ASN A 240 -8.31 3.88 11.85
C ASN A 240 -7.70 4.99 10.99
N HIS A 241 -8.43 6.10 10.80
CA HIS A 241 -7.93 7.21 10.00
C HIS A 241 -6.83 7.98 10.75
N GLN A 242 -5.57 7.72 10.40
CA GLN A 242 -4.43 8.58 10.73
C GLN A 242 -3.69 8.97 9.45
N ALA A 243 -4.39 9.42 8.41
CA ALA A 243 -3.72 10.16 7.34
C ALA A 243 -3.40 11.57 7.86
N LYS A 244 -2.20 11.75 8.42
CA LYS A 244 -1.54 13.06 8.46
C LYS A 244 -0.44 13.01 7.41
N ILE A 245 -0.77 13.49 6.22
CA ILE A 245 0.22 13.83 5.18
C ILE A 245 0.88 15.15 5.55
#